data_AF-X1KYN2-F1
#
_entry.id   AF-X1KYN2-F1
#
_cell.length_a   1.000
_cell.length_b   1.000
_cell.length_c   1.000
_cell.angle_alpha   90.00
_cell.angle_beta   90.00
_cell.angle_gamma   90.00
#
_symmetry.space_group_name_H-M   'P 1'
#
loop_
_entity.id
_entity.type
_entity.pdbx_description
1 polymer ?
#
loop_
_entity_poly.entity_id
_entity_poly.type
_entity_poly.pdbx_seq_one_letter_code
_entity_poly.pdbx_strand_id
1 'polypeptide(L)'
;MPIKWSAIKVSEAADEVEAQVILADQFIAEAKAKAREAKNIPDLPQYIEQRFSSLIDQLNRMETIKEAIKSVREDIPDGAIVSEQ
;
A
#
# COMPACT_ATOMS: atom_id res chain seq x y z
N MET A 1 -20.44 -5.39 -22.68
CA MET A 1 -21.54 -5.35 -21.69
C MET A 1 -21.60 -3.92 -21.17
N PRO A 2 -22.76 -3.24 -21.08
CA PRO A 2 -22.79 -1.87 -20.59
C PRO A 2 -22.36 -1.85 -19.12
N ILE A 3 -21.39 -1.02 -18.81
CA ILE A 3 -20.85 -0.82 -17.47
C ILE A 3 -21.92 -0.09 -16.65
N LYS A 4 -22.27 -0.60 -15.46
CA LYS A 4 -23.34 -0.03 -14.59
C LYS A 4 -22.82 0.92 -13.52
N TRP A 5 -21.54 1.25 -13.58
CA TRP A 5 -20.78 2.02 -12.61
C TRP A 5 -19.89 3.00 -13.36
N SER A 6 -19.49 4.08 -12.70
CA SER A 6 -18.68 5.13 -13.32
C SER A 6 -17.20 4.80 -13.27
N ALA A 7 -16.58 4.68 -14.43
CA ALA A 7 -15.15 4.45 -14.56
C ALA A 7 -14.34 5.66 -14.09
N ILE A 8 -14.83 6.87 -14.36
CA ILE A 8 -14.24 8.12 -13.85
C ILE A 8 -14.19 8.11 -12.33
N LYS A 9 -15.32 7.84 -11.66
CA LYS A 9 -15.36 7.84 -10.18
C LYS A 9 -14.47 6.78 -9.54
N VAL A 10 -14.34 5.61 -10.18
CA VAL A 10 -13.44 4.56 -9.69
C VAL A 10 -11.97 5.01 -9.83
N SER A 11 -11.61 5.64 -10.94
CA SER A 11 -10.27 6.21 -11.14
C SER A 11 -9.95 7.29 -10.11
N GLU A 12 -10.86 8.26 -9.92
CA GLU A 12 -10.69 9.35 -8.95
C GLU A 12 -10.53 8.79 -7.53
N ALA A 13 -11.34 7.81 -7.14
CA ALA A 13 -11.21 7.16 -5.84
C ALA A 13 -9.86 6.44 -5.68
N ALA A 14 -9.35 5.79 -6.73
CA ALA A 14 -8.02 5.18 -6.70
C ALA A 14 -6.91 6.22 -6.53
N ASP A 15 -7.03 7.38 -7.19
CA ASP A 15 -6.08 8.50 -7.06
C ASP A 15 -6.09 9.10 -5.64
N GLU A 16 -7.25 9.28 -5.04
CA GLU A 16 -7.37 9.75 -3.66
C GLU A 16 -6.73 8.78 -2.66
N VAL A 17 -6.93 7.47 -2.85
CA VAL A 17 -6.29 6.44 -2.02
C VAL A 17 -4.78 6.44 -2.21
N GLU A 18 -4.29 6.52 -3.46
CA GLU A 18 -2.85 6.59 -3.73
C GLU A 18 -2.21 7.81 -3.09
N ALA A 19 -2.87 8.97 -3.14
CA ALA A 19 -2.36 10.18 -2.52
C ALA A 19 -2.13 9.99 -1.01
N GLN A 20 -3.05 9.34 -0.29
CA GLN A 20 -2.86 9.03 1.14
C GLN A 20 -1.74 8.03 1.39
N VAL A 21 -1.61 7.02 0.52
CA VAL A 21 -0.54 6.02 0.61
C VAL A 21 0.84 6.65 0.42
N ILE A 22 0.97 7.60 -0.52
CA ILE A 22 2.21 8.36 -0.74
C ILE A 22 2.58 9.18 0.51
N LEU A 23 1.60 9.82 1.15
CA LEU A 23 1.84 10.56 2.40
C LEU A 23 2.32 9.64 3.53
N ALA A 24 1.81 8.40 3.58
CA ALA A 24 2.20 7.41 4.58
C ALA A 24 3.59 6.79 4.34
N ASP A 25 4.10 6.82 3.10
CA ASP A 25 5.32 6.12 2.68
C ASP A 25 6.53 6.45 3.57
N GLN A 26 6.78 7.73 3.79
CA GLN A 26 7.89 8.18 4.63
C GLN A 26 7.75 7.70 6.08
N PHE A 27 6.55 7.78 6.67
CA PHE A 27 6.32 7.36 8.05
C PHE A 27 6.49 5.85 8.22
N ILE A 28 6.07 5.06 7.24
CA ILE A 28 6.24 3.61 7.25
C ILE A 28 7.72 3.23 7.04
N ALA A 29 8.44 3.95 6.17
CA ALA A 29 9.87 3.77 6.01
C ALA A 29 10.63 4.06 7.32
N GLU A 30 10.27 5.14 8.03
CA GLU A 30 10.86 5.49 9.33
C GLU A 30 10.52 4.44 10.40
N ALA A 31 9.26 4.00 10.48
CA ALA A 31 8.85 2.94 11.41
C ALA A 31 9.63 1.64 11.19
N LYS A 32 9.88 1.28 9.93
CA LYS A 32 10.69 0.11 9.55
C LYS A 32 12.16 0.28 9.96
N ALA A 33 12.73 1.47 9.81
CA ALA A 33 14.09 1.75 10.27
C ALA A 33 14.20 1.57 11.80
N LYS A 34 13.27 2.17 12.56
CA LYS A 34 13.23 2.04 14.03
C LYS A 34 13.00 0.60 14.48
N ALA A 35 12.15 -0.17 13.80
CA ALA A 35 11.94 -1.58 14.11
C ALA A 35 13.21 -2.43 13.87
N ARG A 36 14.00 -2.10 12.83
CA ARG A 36 15.31 -2.74 12.58
C ARG A 36 16.32 -2.40 13.66
N GLU A 37 16.37 -1.15 14.11
CA GLU A 37 17.22 -0.74 15.23
C GLU A 37 16.84 -1.49 16.51
N ALA A 38 15.54 -1.56 16.83
CA ALA A 38 15.05 -2.27 18.00
C ALA A 38 15.33 -3.78 17.97
N LYS A 39 15.36 -4.40 16.79
CA LYS A 39 15.76 -5.80 16.61
C LYS A 39 17.23 -6.06 17.01
N ASN A 40 18.08 -5.03 16.96
CA ASN A 40 19.52 -5.14 17.28
C ASN A 40 19.87 -4.81 18.73
N ILE A 41 18.89 -4.69 19.63
CA ILE A 41 19.14 -4.51 21.06
C ILE A 41 19.98 -5.69 21.59
N PRO A 42 21.07 -5.46 22.34
CA PRO A 42 21.86 -6.55 22.93
C PRO A 42 21.03 -7.43 23.85
N ASP A 43 21.33 -8.73 23.88
CA ASP A 43 20.67 -9.73 24.73
C ASP A 43 19.14 -9.82 24.54
N LEU A 44 18.65 -9.44 23.36
CA LEU A 44 17.23 -9.50 23.05
C LEU A 44 16.73 -10.96 23.07
N PRO A 45 15.67 -11.29 23.82
CA PRO A 45 15.10 -12.62 23.78
C PRO A 45 14.62 -12.98 22.37
N GLN A 46 14.88 -14.21 21.94
CA GLN A 46 14.55 -14.68 20.59
C GLN A 46 13.06 -14.48 20.23
N TYR A 47 12.15 -14.65 21.18
CA TYR A 47 10.72 -14.44 20.91
C TYR A 47 10.39 -12.97 20.60
N ILE A 48 11.11 -12.01 21.17
CA ILE A 48 10.96 -10.57 20.85
C ILE A 48 11.59 -10.27 19.49
N GLU A 49 12.75 -10.84 19.19
CA GLU A 49 13.39 -10.70 17.88
C GLU A 49 12.48 -11.19 16.73
N GLN A 50 11.80 -12.33 16.94
CA GLN A 50 10.81 -12.86 15.99
C GLN A 50 9.61 -11.93 15.83
N ARG A 51 9.16 -11.28 16.91
CA ARG A 51 8.08 -10.27 16.86
C ARG A 51 8.49 -9.05 16.05
N PHE A 52 9.72 -8.54 16.22
CA PHE A 52 10.24 -7.45 15.39
C PHE A 52 10.37 -7.86 13.93
N SER A 53 10.82 -9.08 13.65
CA SER A 53 10.89 -9.60 12.27
C SER A 53 9.50 -9.63 11.62
N SER A 54 8.50 -10.14 12.34
CA SER A 54 7.10 -10.14 11.87
C SER A 54 6.55 -8.73 11.65
N LEU A 55 6.89 -7.78 12.52
CA LEU A 55 6.49 -6.38 12.38
C LEU A 55 7.13 -5.72 11.15
N ILE A 56 8.43 -5.96 10.91
CA ILE A 56 9.14 -5.47 9.72
C ILE A 56 8.49 -6.01 8.45
N ASP A 57 8.12 -7.30 8.43
CA ASP A 57 7.44 -7.91 7.28
C ASP A 57 6.06 -7.29 7.03
N GLN A 58 5.31 -6.95 8.08
CA GLN A 58 4.05 -6.23 7.94
C GLN A 58 4.25 -4.83 7.37
N LEU A 59 5.28 -4.10 7.81
CA LEU A 59 5.62 -2.78 7.28
C LEU A 59 6.10 -2.83 5.82
N ASN A 60 6.70 -3.93 5.38
CA ASN A 60 7.08 -4.15 3.98
C ASN A 60 5.87 -4.25 3.04
N ARG A 61 4.67 -4.54 3.55
CA ARG A 61 3.45 -4.71 2.75
C ARG A 61 2.97 -3.41 2.09
N MET A 62 3.57 -2.26 2.41
CA MET A 62 3.27 -0.99 1.76
C MET A 62 3.43 -1.07 0.23
N GLU A 63 4.42 -1.82 -0.26
CA GLU A 63 4.63 -2.02 -1.70
C GLU A 63 3.45 -2.78 -2.34
N THR A 64 2.92 -3.79 -1.65
CA THR A 64 1.73 -4.52 -2.10
C THR A 64 0.47 -3.64 -2.14
N ILE A 65 0.37 -2.62 -1.28
CA ILE A 65 -0.75 -1.67 -1.29
C ILE A 65 -0.73 -0.85 -2.58
N LYS A 66 0.44 -0.35 -2.98
CA LYS A 66 0.61 0.40 -4.25
C LYS A 66 0.27 -0.47 -5.46
N GLU A 67 0.71 -1.73 -5.48
CA GLU A 67 0.36 -2.69 -6.53
C GLU A 67 -1.14 -2.99 -6.59
N ALA A 68 -1.81 -3.12 -5.44
CA ALA A 68 -3.25 -3.34 -5.39
C ALA A 68 -4.03 -2.13 -5.97
N ILE A 69 -3.59 -0.90 -5.68
CA ILE A 69 -4.20 0.31 -6.26
C ILE A 69 -3.99 0.34 -7.79
N LYS A 70 -2.79 -0.03 -8.26
CA LYS A 70 -2.51 -0.17 -9.69
C LYS A 70 -3.44 -1.19 -10.35
N SER A 71 -3.67 -2.33 -9.69
CA SER A 71 -4.56 -3.38 -10.20
C SER A 71 -6.01 -2.88 -10.35
N VAL A 72 -6.50 -2.05 -9.42
CA VAL A 72 -7.83 -1.43 -9.53
C VAL A 72 -7.97 -0.61 -10.81
N ARG A 73 -6.92 0.11 -11.21
CA ARG A 73 -6.92 0.90 -12.46
C ARG A 73 -6.85 0.00 -13.70
N GLU A 74 -6.05 -1.05 -13.65
CA GLU A 74 -5.90 -2.00 -14.74
C GLU A 74 -7.19 -2.80 -15.01
N ASP A 75 -8.05 -2.97 -14.01
CA ASP A 75 -9.35 -3.61 -14.14
C ASP A 75 -10.42 -2.69 -14.78
N ILE A 76 -10.14 -1.39 -14.99
CA ILE A 76 -11.03 -0.49 -15.73
C ILE A 76 -10.93 -0.80 -17.22
N PRO A 77 -12.03 -1.16 -17.91
CA PRO A 77 -11.97 -1.49 -19.34
C PRO A 77 -11.48 -0.31 -20.20
N ASP A 78 -10.65 -0.63 -21.20
CA ASP A 78 -10.18 0.35 -22.19
C ASP A 78 -11.37 1.08 -22.86
N GLY A 79 -11.29 2.41 -22.89
CA GLY A 79 -12.34 3.26 -23.47
C GLY A 79 -13.55 3.50 -22.57
N ALA A 80 -13.64 2.89 -21.39
CA ALA A 80 -14.72 3.16 -20.42
C ALA A 80 -14.71 4.62 -19.95
N ILE A 81 -13.52 5.15 -19.64
CA ILE A 81 -13.35 6.56 -19.22
C ILE A 81 -13.68 7.52 -20.39
N VAL A 82 -13.24 7.20 -21.61
CA VAL A 82 -13.47 8.02 -22.81
C VAL A 82 -14.95 8.06 -23.18
N SER A 83 -15.69 6.97 -22.90
CA SER A 83 -17.13 6.88 -23.18
C SER A 83 -18.01 7.67 -22.21
N GLU A 84 -17.45 8.16 -21.09
CA GLU A 84 -18.15 8.97 -20.09
C GLU A 84 -17.87 10.48 -20.21
N GLN A 85 -16.97 10.91 -21.11
CA GLN A 85 -16.62 12.32 -21.34
C GLN A 85 -17.57 13.05 -22.30
#